data_AF-A0A3B9IZ88-F1
#
_entry.id   AF-A0A3B9IZ88-F1
#
_cell.length_a   1.000
_cell.length_b   1.000
_cell.length_c   1.000
_cell.angle_alpha   90.00
_cell.angle_beta   90.00
_cell.angle_gamma   90.00
#
_symmetry.space_group_name_H-M   'P 1'
#
loop_
_entity.id
_entity.type
_entity.pdbx_description
1 polymer ?
#
loop_
_entity_poly.entity_id
_entity_poly.type
_entity_poly.pdbx_seq_one_letter_code
_entity_poly.pdbx_strand_id
1 'polypeptide(L)'
;MLSLSNTEAGAGEIAEITLSVSGADEKWSMCGLHITYPEELECQMKDVEERTIDYKLGDASENSMGSVGMLWSEGLPDELTEKHLGCFFFTEMFSENQGYDGEIAKFYLKIPDDAQSGTVYPLSYYFPEGDLFTDSSQNMQMQEYAFANAVDGSVTVK
;
A
#
# COMPACT_ATOMS: atom_id res chain seq x y z
N MET A 1 11.57 7.40 3.29
CA MET A 1 11.03 6.43 4.26
C MET A 1 9.58 6.22 3.90
N LEU A 2 9.23 5.00 3.54
CA LEU A 2 7.86 4.60 3.25
C LEU A 2 7.09 4.40 4.56
N SER A 3 5.82 4.76 4.59
CA SER A 3 4.96 4.55 5.75
C SER A 3 3.50 4.31 5.38
N LEU A 4 2.83 3.43 6.12
CA LEU A 4 1.38 3.29 6.13
C LEU A 4 0.79 4.10 7.30
N SER A 5 -0.40 4.66 7.10
CA SER A 5 -1.10 5.43 8.14
C SER A 5 -1.58 4.56 9.30
N ASN A 6 -1.66 5.16 10.49
CA ASN A 6 -2.53 4.68 11.58
C ASN A 6 -3.84 5.47 11.50
N THR A 7 -4.96 4.77 11.32
CA THR A 7 -6.28 5.39 11.11
C THR A 7 -7.34 4.78 12.03
N GLU A 8 -8.46 5.48 12.19
CA GLU A 8 -9.60 5.04 12.98
C GLU A 8 -10.86 4.95 12.10
N ALA A 9 -11.62 3.88 12.23
CA ALA A 9 -12.89 3.67 11.53
C ALA A 9 -13.87 2.89 12.41
N GLY A 10 -15.17 3.07 12.19
CA GLY A 10 -16.20 2.28 12.86
C GLY A 10 -16.37 0.89 12.24
N ALA A 11 -17.01 -0.02 12.98
CA ALA A 11 -17.48 -1.28 12.40
C ALA A 11 -18.37 -1.02 11.17
N GLY A 12 -18.15 -1.76 10.08
CA GLY A 12 -18.84 -1.58 8.80
C GLY A 12 -18.44 -0.35 7.99
N GLU A 13 -17.63 0.57 8.54
CA GLU A 13 -17.12 1.72 7.79
C GLU A 13 -15.97 1.32 6.86
N ILE A 14 -15.71 2.17 5.87
CA ILE A 14 -14.53 2.07 5.01
C ILE A 14 -13.42 2.90 5.64
N ALA A 15 -12.33 2.24 6.02
CA ALA A 15 -11.10 2.88 6.48
C ALA A 15 -10.26 3.35 5.29
N GLU A 16 -9.79 4.60 5.34
CA GLU A 16 -8.85 5.18 4.39
C GLU A 16 -7.42 4.94 4.86
N ILE A 17 -6.67 4.15 4.10
CA ILE A 17 -5.26 3.82 4.36
C ILE A 17 -4.38 4.66 3.46
N THR A 18 -3.47 5.44 4.03
CA THR A 18 -2.54 6.26 3.25
C THR A 18 -1.16 5.63 3.23
N LEU A 19 -0.63 5.39 2.03
CA LEU A 19 0.78 5.13 1.77
C LEU A 19 1.48 6.47 1.54
N SER A 20 2.60 6.69 2.23
CA SER A 20 3.37 7.94 2.13
C SER A 20 4.87 7.67 1.99
N VAL A 21 5.59 8.68 1.52
CA VAL A 21 7.05 8.71 1.51
C VAL A 21 7.59 10.05 2.03
N SER A 22 8.72 9.99 2.73
CA SER A 22 9.47 11.17 3.20
C SER A 22 10.98 11.06 2.93
N GLY A 23 11.66 12.19 2.72
CA GLY A 23 13.10 12.24 2.43
C GLY A 23 13.50 11.78 1.02
N ALA A 24 12.54 11.53 0.15
CA ALA A 24 12.69 11.07 -1.23
C ALA A 24 12.27 12.12 -2.29
N ASP A 25 11.90 13.33 -1.89
CA ASP A 25 11.48 14.41 -2.81
C ASP A 25 12.39 14.57 -4.04
N GLU A 26 11.81 14.44 -5.23
CA GLU A 26 12.46 14.47 -6.55
C GLU A 26 13.63 13.48 -6.72
N LYS A 27 13.62 12.36 -5.98
CA LYS A 27 14.69 11.34 -6.02
C LYS A 27 14.24 9.99 -6.54
N TRP A 28 12.95 9.72 -6.63
CA TRP A 28 12.43 8.41 -7.04
C TRP A 28 11.57 8.52 -8.30
N SER A 29 11.49 7.42 -9.04
CA SER A 29 10.84 7.36 -10.35
C SER A 29 9.91 6.17 -10.53
N MET A 30 9.92 5.19 -9.63
CA MET A 30 9.04 4.03 -9.69
C MET A 30 8.90 3.38 -8.33
N CYS A 31 7.69 2.91 -8.03
CA CYS A 31 7.48 1.94 -6.98
C CYS A 31 6.64 0.76 -7.48
N GLY A 32 6.81 -0.38 -6.83
CA GLY A 32 5.98 -1.57 -6.94
C GLY A 32 6.01 -2.24 -5.57
N LEU A 33 4.90 -2.16 -4.85
CA LEU A 33 4.85 -2.49 -3.43
C LEU A 33 3.64 -3.38 -3.15
N HIS A 34 3.86 -4.48 -2.46
CA HIS A 34 2.78 -5.26 -1.88
C HIS A 34 2.44 -4.79 -0.46
N ILE A 35 1.16 -4.55 -0.21
CA ILE A 35 0.61 -4.17 1.08
C ILE A 35 -0.31 -5.28 1.56
N THR A 36 -0.09 -5.71 2.80
CA THR A 36 -0.80 -6.80 3.47
C THR A 36 -1.69 -6.28 4.59
N TYR A 37 -2.77 -6.99 4.82
CA TYR A 37 -3.79 -6.68 5.83
C TYR A 37 -4.49 -7.98 6.26
N PRO A 38 -5.07 -8.04 7.47
CA PRO A 38 -5.89 -9.17 7.91
C PRO A 38 -7.01 -9.48 6.92
N GLU A 39 -7.17 -10.74 6.54
CA GLU A 39 -8.13 -11.18 5.51
C GLU A 39 -9.61 -10.87 5.84
N GLU A 40 -9.90 -10.57 7.11
CA GLU A 40 -11.21 -10.10 7.57
C GLU A 40 -11.55 -8.68 7.10
N LEU A 41 -10.57 -7.88 6.69
CA LEU A 41 -10.82 -6.61 6.02
C LEU A 41 -11.09 -6.81 4.53
N GLU A 42 -12.09 -6.11 4.01
CA GLU A 42 -12.46 -6.22 2.60
C GLU A 42 -11.88 -5.06 1.79
N CYS A 43 -10.92 -5.36 0.91
CA CYS A 43 -10.35 -4.38 -0.01
C CYS A 43 -11.40 -3.91 -1.03
N GLN A 44 -11.58 -2.59 -1.13
CA GLN A 44 -12.55 -2.03 -2.05
C GLN A 44 -12.05 -2.12 -3.48
N MET A 45 -12.88 -2.70 -4.33
CA MET A 45 -12.56 -2.96 -5.74
C MET A 45 -13.10 -1.84 -6.62
N LYS A 46 -12.30 -1.44 -7.61
CA LYS A 46 -12.76 -0.60 -8.73
C LYS A 46 -13.40 -1.47 -9.81
N ASP A 47 -12.76 -2.60 -10.12
CA ASP A 47 -13.25 -3.60 -11.06
C ASP A 47 -12.90 -4.99 -10.54
N VAL A 48 -13.92 -5.81 -10.29
CA VAL A 48 -13.76 -7.16 -9.72
C VAL A 48 -13.23 -8.15 -10.77
N GLU A 49 -13.63 -8.01 -12.04
CA GLU A 49 -13.22 -8.94 -13.11
C GLU A 49 -11.74 -8.76 -13.43
N GLU A 50 -11.29 -7.50 -13.51
CA GLU A 50 -9.89 -7.15 -13.74
C GLU A 50 -9.05 -7.14 -12.46
N ARG A 51 -9.68 -7.37 -11.29
CA ARG A 51 -9.07 -7.32 -9.96
C ARG A 51 -8.38 -6.00 -9.64
N THR A 52 -8.85 -4.90 -10.22
CA THR A 52 -8.29 -3.57 -9.93
C THR A 52 -8.94 -3.01 -8.67
N ILE A 53 -8.11 -2.51 -7.74
CA ILE A 53 -8.59 -1.94 -6.48
C ILE A 53 -8.96 -0.47 -6.68
N ASP A 54 -9.85 0.03 -5.82
CA ASP A 54 -10.10 1.46 -5.74
C ASP A 54 -8.97 2.14 -4.95
N TYR A 55 -8.47 3.25 -5.47
CA TYR A 55 -7.43 4.05 -4.84
C TYR A 55 -7.43 5.47 -5.38
N LYS A 56 -6.83 6.39 -4.63
CA LYS A 56 -6.64 7.78 -5.05
C LYS A 56 -5.19 8.18 -4.87
N LEU A 57 -4.58 8.74 -5.91
CA LEU A 57 -3.23 9.30 -5.84
C LEU A 57 -3.19 10.55 -4.94
N GLY A 58 -2.10 10.68 -4.18
CA GLY A 58 -1.79 11.84 -3.36
C GLY A 58 -0.84 12.81 -4.05
N ASP A 59 -0.31 13.75 -3.28
CA ASP A 59 0.60 14.81 -3.75
C ASP A 59 1.98 14.30 -4.17
N ALA A 60 2.48 13.22 -3.56
CA ALA A 60 3.73 12.58 -3.95
C ALA A 60 3.72 12.05 -5.41
N SER A 61 2.51 11.79 -5.92
CA SER A 61 2.24 11.20 -7.23
C SER A 61 1.69 12.19 -8.26
N GLU A 62 1.79 13.51 -8.03
CA GLU A 62 1.23 14.54 -8.93
C GLU A 62 1.74 14.40 -10.39
N ASN A 63 2.99 14.00 -10.57
CA ASN A 63 3.62 13.81 -11.89
C ASN A 63 3.59 12.36 -12.39
N SER A 64 2.77 11.49 -11.79
CA SER A 64 2.74 10.07 -12.16
C SER A 64 2.32 9.90 -13.63
N MET A 65 3.10 9.14 -14.39
CA MET A 65 2.82 8.80 -15.79
C MET A 65 1.82 7.66 -15.91
N GLY A 66 1.65 6.88 -14.85
CA GLY A 66 0.71 5.79 -14.77
C GLY A 66 0.83 5.05 -13.46
N SER A 67 -0.32 4.62 -12.94
CA SER A 67 -0.42 3.86 -11.70
C SER A 67 -1.42 2.71 -11.87
N VAL A 68 -1.17 1.61 -11.18
CA VAL A 68 -2.05 0.43 -11.16
C VAL A 68 -2.08 -0.11 -9.73
N GLY A 69 -3.28 -0.41 -9.25
CA GLY A 69 -3.50 -1.15 -8.01
C GLY A 69 -4.31 -2.41 -8.31
N MET A 70 -3.84 -3.57 -7.86
CA MET A 70 -4.50 -4.85 -8.10
C MET A 70 -4.52 -5.73 -6.85
N LEU A 71 -5.63 -6.41 -6.62
CA LEU A 71 -5.77 -7.38 -5.54
C LEU A 71 -5.05 -8.69 -5.92
N TRP A 72 -4.19 -9.20 -5.03
CA TRP A 72 -3.59 -10.52 -5.17
C TRP A 72 -4.53 -11.57 -4.57
N SER A 73 -5.49 -12.00 -5.38
CA SER A 73 -6.59 -12.87 -4.92
C SER A 73 -6.31 -14.38 -4.98
N GLU A 74 -5.33 -14.80 -5.79
CA GLU A 74 -5.03 -16.22 -6.05
C GLU A 74 -3.51 -16.46 -6.06
N GLY A 75 -3.10 -17.63 -5.58
CA GLY A 75 -1.68 -17.99 -5.55
C GLY A 75 -0.85 -17.13 -4.59
N LEU A 76 -1.47 -16.62 -3.52
CA LEU A 76 -0.75 -16.02 -2.41
C LEU A 76 0.23 -17.05 -1.82
N PRO A 77 1.46 -16.64 -1.45
CA PRO A 77 2.43 -17.53 -0.83
C PRO A 77 1.94 -18.03 0.54
N ASP A 78 2.41 -19.22 0.94
CA ASP A 78 2.00 -19.87 2.19
C ASP A 78 2.20 -18.97 3.41
N GLU A 79 3.25 -18.15 3.42
CA GLU A 79 3.53 -17.24 4.55
C GLU A 79 2.47 -16.15 4.78
N LEU A 80 1.67 -15.83 3.75
CA LEU A 80 0.52 -14.92 3.87
C LEU A 80 -0.75 -15.69 4.21
N THR A 81 -0.98 -16.82 3.54
CA THR A 81 -2.20 -17.62 3.74
C THR A 81 -2.25 -18.29 5.11
N GLU A 82 -1.14 -18.82 5.62
CA GLU A 82 -1.03 -19.39 6.97
C GLU A 82 -1.24 -18.34 8.08
N LYS A 83 -1.02 -17.06 7.75
CA LYS A 83 -1.23 -15.92 8.66
C LYS A 83 -2.57 -15.23 8.46
N HIS A 84 -3.45 -15.75 7.59
CA HIS A 84 -4.75 -15.15 7.30
C HIS A 84 -4.63 -13.69 6.81
N LEU A 85 -3.69 -13.44 5.89
CA LEU A 85 -3.43 -12.12 5.31
C LEU A 85 -3.93 -12.04 3.87
N GLY A 86 -4.67 -10.97 3.59
CA GLY A 86 -4.89 -10.46 2.24
C GLY A 86 -3.71 -9.60 1.78
N CYS A 87 -3.61 -9.40 0.47
CA CYS A 87 -2.56 -8.58 -0.14
C CYS A 87 -3.07 -7.90 -1.41
N PHE A 88 -2.70 -6.63 -1.59
CA PHE A 88 -2.78 -5.97 -2.89
C PHE A 88 -1.41 -5.43 -3.29
N PHE A 89 -1.21 -5.28 -4.60
CA PHE A 89 -0.02 -4.67 -5.20
C PHE A 89 -0.39 -3.28 -5.72
N PHE A 90 0.46 -2.29 -5.44
CA PHE A 90 0.39 -0.97 -6.04
C PHE A 90 1.70 -0.64 -6.73
N THR A 91 1.60 -0.13 -7.96
CA THR A 91 2.74 0.38 -8.71
C THR A 91 2.42 1.72 -9.34
N GLU A 92 3.45 2.54 -9.45
CA GLU A 92 3.41 3.73 -10.28
C GLU A 92 4.78 3.99 -10.91
N MET A 93 4.78 4.79 -11.97
CA MET A 93 5.99 5.18 -12.68
C MET A 93 5.97 6.65 -13.08
N PHE A 94 7.16 7.23 -13.15
CA PHE A 94 7.42 8.60 -13.57
C PHE A 94 8.36 8.59 -14.79
N SER A 95 8.41 9.71 -15.52
CA SER A 95 9.29 9.84 -16.68
C SER A 95 10.77 9.98 -16.30
N GLU A 96 11.04 10.61 -15.15
CA GLU A 96 12.35 10.78 -14.53
C GLU A 96 12.18 10.69 -12.99
N ASN A 97 13.10 11.26 -12.20
CA ASN A 97 12.99 11.33 -10.74
C ASN A 97 12.00 12.42 -10.30
N GLN A 98 10.72 12.21 -10.59
CA GLN A 98 9.66 13.20 -10.39
C GLN A 98 8.65 12.82 -9.30
N GLY A 99 8.90 11.74 -8.57
CA GLY A 99 8.14 11.44 -7.36
C GLY A 99 8.53 12.39 -6.24
N TYR A 100 7.55 12.98 -5.57
CA TYR A 100 7.78 13.90 -4.46
C TYR A 100 7.74 13.17 -3.10
N ASP A 101 7.98 13.91 -2.03
CA ASP A 101 7.54 13.50 -0.69
C ASP A 101 6.03 13.73 -0.51
N GLY A 102 5.42 13.02 0.43
CA GLY A 102 4.00 13.18 0.79
C GLY A 102 3.19 11.89 0.68
N GLU A 103 1.89 12.04 0.45
CA GLU A 103 0.95 10.96 0.19
C GLU A 103 1.16 10.41 -1.22
N ILE A 104 1.49 9.13 -1.32
CA ILE A 104 1.58 8.41 -2.60
C ILE A 104 0.17 8.05 -3.07
N ALA A 105 -0.52 7.25 -2.26
CA ALA A 105 -1.84 6.76 -2.59
C ALA A 105 -2.67 6.48 -1.34
N LYS A 106 -3.98 6.57 -1.51
CA LYS A 106 -5.00 6.19 -0.54
C LYS A 106 -5.73 4.96 -1.03
N PHE A 107 -5.80 3.95 -0.18
CA PHE A 107 -6.50 2.69 -0.39
C PHE A 107 -7.67 2.58 0.58
N TYR A 108 -8.63 1.72 0.27
CA TYR A 108 -9.86 1.62 1.04
C TYR A 108 -10.10 0.18 1.49
N LEU A 109 -10.20 -0.03 2.80
CA LEU A 109 -10.47 -1.32 3.41
C LEU A 109 -11.75 -1.21 4.24
N LYS A 110 -12.75 -2.03 3.95
CA LYS A 110 -13.97 -2.09 4.75
C LYS A 110 -13.74 -2.93 6.00
N ILE A 111 -14.16 -2.40 7.13
CA ILE A 111 -14.12 -3.04 8.44
C ILE A 111 -15.34 -3.97 8.59
N PRO A 112 -15.19 -5.17 9.19
CA PRO A 112 -16.34 -6.03 9.49
C PRO A 112 -17.46 -5.31 10.23
N ASP A 113 -18.71 -5.61 9.89
CA ASP A 113 -19.88 -4.98 10.51
C ASP A 113 -20.01 -5.32 12.00
N ASP A 114 -19.40 -6.42 12.45
CA ASP A 114 -19.39 -6.93 13.83
C ASP A 114 -18.07 -6.67 14.58
N ALA A 115 -17.17 -5.87 14.00
CA ALA A 115 -15.90 -5.53 14.61
C ALA A 115 -16.10 -4.85 15.98
N GLN A 116 -15.33 -5.29 16.98
CA GLN A 116 -15.39 -4.72 18.32
C GLN A 116 -14.58 -3.43 18.41
N SER A 117 -15.11 -2.41 19.10
CA SER A 117 -14.36 -1.20 19.42
C SER A 117 -13.06 -1.54 20.15
N GLY A 118 -11.97 -0.90 19.74
CA GLY A 118 -10.61 -1.15 20.20
C GLY A 118 -9.87 -2.28 19.47
N THR A 119 -10.52 -3.03 18.57
CA THR A 119 -9.80 -3.98 17.70
C THR A 119 -8.81 -3.22 16.82
N VAL A 120 -7.61 -3.78 16.68
CA VAL A 120 -6.53 -3.21 15.86
C VAL A 120 -6.20 -4.18 14.74
N TYR A 121 -6.38 -3.75 13.50
CA TYR A 121 -6.00 -4.47 12.30
C TYR A 121 -4.64 -3.94 11.82
N PRO A 122 -3.54 -4.72 11.94
CA PRO A 122 -2.23 -4.29 11.49
C PRO A 122 -2.18 -4.19 9.96
N LEU A 123 -1.40 -3.27 9.43
CA LEU A 123 -1.11 -3.13 8.00
C LEU A 123 0.39 -3.19 7.82
N SER A 124 0.88 -4.00 6.88
CA SER A 124 2.31 -4.17 6.68
C SER A 124 2.66 -4.35 5.22
N TYR A 125 3.95 -4.43 4.93
CA TYR A 125 4.46 -4.71 3.59
C TYR A 125 4.84 -6.18 3.46
N TYR A 126 4.70 -6.70 2.24
CA TYR A 126 5.34 -7.93 1.83
C TYR A 126 6.33 -7.57 0.72
N PHE A 127 7.60 -7.98 0.81
CA PHE A 127 8.62 -7.59 -0.17
C PHE A 127 9.17 -8.82 -0.90
N PRO A 128 8.41 -9.38 -1.87
CA PRO A 128 8.92 -10.44 -2.72
C PRO A 128 9.99 -9.93 -3.68
N GLU A 129 10.72 -10.86 -4.30
CA GLU A 129 11.59 -10.54 -5.43
C GLU A 129 10.77 -9.90 -6.56
N GLY A 130 11.20 -8.71 -7.02
CA GLY A 130 10.52 -7.94 -8.06
C GLY A 130 9.82 -6.68 -7.57
N ASP A 131 9.63 -6.51 -6.26
CA ASP A 131 9.19 -5.23 -5.69
C ASP A 131 10.28 -4.17 -5.83
N LEU A 132 9.85 -2.93 -6.04
CA LEU A 132 10.72 -1.81 -6.39
C LEU A 132 10.39 -0.55 -5.58
N PHE A 133 11.44 0.17 -5.22
CA PHE A 133 11.36 1.59 -4.87
C PHE A 133 12.68 2.25 -5.25
N THR A 134 12.72 2.92 -6.40
CA THR A 134 13.99 3.30 -7.04
C THR A 134 13.91 4.63 -7.79
N ASP A 135 15.09 5.18 -8.06
CA ASP A 135 15.32 6.24 -9.04
C ASP A 135 15.42 5.70 -10.48
N SER A 136 15.52 6.63 -11.44
CA SER A 136 15.63 6.36 -12.88
C SER A 136 16.91 5.63 -13.28
N SER A 137 17.90 5.55 -12.38
CA SER A 137 19.15 4.82 -12.57
C SER A 137 19.11 3.41 -11.94
N GLN A 138 17.95 2.97 -11.42
CA GLN A 138 17.78 1.68 -10.74
C GLN A 138 18.69 1.54 -9.50
N ASN A 139 18.77 2.59 -8.68
CA ASN A 139 19.56 2.59 -7.46
C ASN A 139 19.06 1.61 -6.40
N MET A 140 19.68 0.42 -6.38
CA MET A 140 19.38 -0.64 -5.41
C MET A 140 19.58 -0.24 -3.94
N GLN A 141 20.51 0.67 -3.63
CA GLN A 141 20.71 1.12 -2.24
C GLN A 141 19.53 1.94 -1.72
N MET A 142 18.89 2.72 -2.61
CA MET A 142 17.67 3.44 -2.27
C MET A 142 16.55 2.45 -1.91
N GLN A 143 16.41 1.39 -2.71
CA GLN A 143 15.43 0.33 -2.47
C GLN A 143 15.71 -0.41 -1.16
N GLU A 144 16.93 -0.89 -0.96
CA GLU A 144 17.34 -1.58 0.27
C GLU A 144 17.05 -0.72 1.51
N TYR A 145 17.38 0.57 1.45
CA TYR A 145 17.09 1.50 2.53
C TYR A 145 15.58 1.69 2.73
N ALA A 146 14.83 1.90 1.65
CA ALA A 146 13.39 2.13 1.72
C ALA A 146 12.66 0.93 2.34
N PHE A 147 13.01 -0.29 1.93
CA PHE A 147 12.36 -1.52 2.41
C PHE A 147 12.76 -1.84 3.85
N ALA A 148 14.05 -1.68 4.20
CA ALA A 148 14.53 -1.94 5.56
C ALA A 148 14.01 -0.93 6.60
N ASN A 149 13.53 0.24 6.16
CA ASN A 149 13.03 1.31 7.03
C ASN A 149 11.54 1.61 6.77
N ALA A 150 10.82 0.74 6.06
CA ALA A 150 9.39 0.90 5.86
C ALA A 150 8.65 0.82 7.20
N VAL A 151 7.66 1.70 7.38
CA VAL A 151 6.90 1.80 8.63
C VAL A 151 5.50 1.26 8.42
N ASP A 152 5.18 0.22 9.17
CA ASP A 152 3.85 -0.39 9.21
C ASP A 152 2.78 0.59 9.72
N GLY A 153 1.51 0.27 9.45
CA GLY A 153 0.35 1.05 9.83
C GLY A 153 -0.70 0.20 10.55
N SER A 154 -1.87 0.77 10.78
CA SER A 154 -2.99 0.05 11.39
C SER A 154 -4.33 0.74 11.16
N VAL A 155 -5.41 -0.04 11.27
CA VAL A 155 -6.76 0.49 11.51
C VAL A 155 -7.20 0.12 12.92
N THR A 156 -7.61 1.11 13.71
CA THR A 156 -8.23 0.89 15.02
C THR A 156 -9.73 1.13 14.94
N VAL A 157 -10.51 0.18 15.45
CA VAL A 157 -11.97 0.31 15.49
C VAL A 157 -12.39 1.28 16.59
N LYS A 158 -13.13 2.33 16.26
CA LYS A 158 -13.66 3.31 17.24
C LYS A 158 -14.92 2.82 17.94
#